data_AF-A0A4Q4WKW6-F1
#
_entry.id   AF-A0A4Q4WKW6-F1
#
_cell.length_a   1.000
_cell.length_b   1.000
_cell.length_c   1.000
_cell.angle_alpha   90.00
_cell.angle_beta   90.00
_cell.angle_gamma   90.00
#
_symmetry.space_group_name_H-M   'P 1'
#
loop_
_entity.id
_entity.type
_entity.pdbx_description
1 polymer ?
#
loop_
_entity_poly.entity_id
_entity_poly.type
_entity_poly.pdbx_seq_one_letter_code
_entity_poly.pdbx_strand_id
1 'polypeptide(L)'
;MEAVPWPGKSYMIRHKASGRAIMLANGKVRLDHLNSECHCTARWTCSERDGWLGFRNPVSGTYLGIGTSSSKGTIEVVDQGDICVRKHPDGGYILLVKQRDSLLKVDVNYADTLVASERRGAVWMFSEI
;
A
#
# COMPACT_ATOMS: atom_id res chain seq x y z
N MET A 1 2.92 -11.84 13.09
CA MET A 1 3.22 -12.92 12.11
C MET A 1 3.08 -12.34 10.71
N GLU A 2 3.90 -12.75 9.74
CA GLU A 2 3.71 -12.34 8.34
C GLU A 2 2.44 -13.03 7.81
N ALA A 3 1.51 -12.24 7.26
CA ALA A 3 0.24 -12.75 6.74
C ALA A 3 0.21 -12.77 5.20
N VAL A 4 -0.69 -13.58 4.64
CA VAL A 4 -1.05 -13.52 3.21
C VAL A 4 -2.24 -12.57 3.09
N PRO A 5 -2.17 -11.49 2.28
CA PRO A 5 -3.28 -10.59 2.11
C PRO A 5 -4.46 -11.32 1.44
N TRP A 6 -5.62 -11.19 2.07
CA TRP A 6 -6.87 -11.85 1.66
C TRP A 6 -8.05 -10.88 1.82
N PRO A 7 -9.02 -10.88 0.90
CA PRO A 7 -10.20 -10.03 0.99
C PRO A 7 -10.98 -10.19 2.31
N GLY A 8 -11.50 -9.08 2.84
CA GLY A 8 -12.25 -9.03 4.10
C GLY A 8 -11.37 -8.92 5.35
N LYS A 9 -10.05 -9.05 5.22
CA LYS A 9 -9.11 -8.93 6.33
C LYS A 9 -8.47 -7.55 6.38
N SER A 10 -7.99 -7.16 7.56
CA SER A 10 -7.29 -5.89 7.76
C SER A 10 -5.82 -6.12 8.07
N TYR A 11 -4.98 -5.22 7.58
CA TYR A 11 -3.55 -5.34 7.72
C TYR A 11 -2.88 -4.02 8.07
N MET A 12 -1.77 -4.11 8.79
CA MET A 12 -0.69 -3.15 8.67
C MET A 12 0.26 -3.61 7.55
N ILE A 13 0.57 -2.70 6.63
CA ILE A 13 1.47 -2.97 5.50
C ILE A 13 2.79 -2.28 5.78
N ARG A 14 3.88 -3.04 5.95
CA ARG A 14 5.19 -2.53 6.39
C ARG A 14 6.26 -2.69 5.32
N HIS A 15 7.08 -1.68 5.16
CA HIS A 15 8.28 -1.77 4.34
C HIS A 15 9.29 -2.71 5.02
N LYS A 16 9.70 -3.78 4.33
CA LYS A 16 10.54 -4.85 4.88
C LYS A 16 11.88 -4.33 5.40
N ALA A 17 12.53 -3.44 4.66
CA ALA A 17 13.87 -2.97 5.02
C ALA A 17 13.87 -2.01 6.22
N SER A 18 12.91 -1.09 6.31
CA SER A 18 12.87 -0.09 7.39
C SER A 18 11.92 -0.43 8.55
N GLY A 19 11.05 -1.43 8.41
CA GLY A 19 10.01 -1.77 9.39
C GLY A 19 8.84 -0.79 9.49
N ARG A 20 8.98 0.44 8.96
CA ARG A 20 7.94 1.48 8.87
C ARG A 20 6.70 1.03 8.10
N ALA A 21 5.54 1.57 8.44
CA ALA A 21 4.24 1.22 7.89
C ALA A 21 3.71 2.26 6.90
N ILE A 22 2.88 1.81 5.95
CA ILE A 22 2.07 2.68 5.11
C ILE A 22 0.95 3.26 5.97
N MET A 23 0.88 4.58 6.04
CA MET A 23 -0.09 5.29 6.88
C MET A 23 -0.82 6.38 6.12
N LEU A 24 -2.07 6.60 6.49
CA LEU A 24 -2.86 7.76 6.09
C LEU A 24 -2.90 8.77 7.22
N ALA A 25 -2.21 9.90 7.06
CA ALA A 25 -2.21 10.99 8.02
C ALA A 25 -2.50 12.31 7.31
N ASN A 26 -3.44 13.09 7.83
CA ASN A 26 -3.82 14.40 7.26
C ASN A 26 -4.13 14.32 5.74
N GLY A 27 -4.83 13.26 5.33
CA GLY A 27 -5.19 13.02 3.92
C GLY A 27 -4.04 12.59 3.01
N LYS A 28 -2.83 12.35 3.54
CA LYS A 28 -1.66 11.96 2.76
C LYS A 28 -1.18 10.56 3.11
N VAL A 29 -0.85 9.79 2.08
CA VAL A 29 -0.18 8.49 2.21
C VAL A 29 1.32 8.74 2.42
N ARG A 30 1.88 8.16 3.48
CA ARG A 30 3.31 8.26 3.80
C ARG A 30 3.82 7.00 4.49
N LEU A 31 5.13 6.82 4.47
CA LEU A 31 5.80 5.79 5.24
C LEU A 31 6.24 6.36 6.60
N ASP A 32 5.83 5.74 7.72
CA ASP A 32 6.23 6.22 9.05
C ASP A 32 6.34 5.08 10.09
N HIS A 33 6.94 5.39 11.24
CA HIS A 33 7.03 4.48 12.38
C HIS A 33 5.67 4.30 13.05
N LEU A 34 5.36 3.05 13.40
CA LEU A 34 4.19 2.76 14.23
C LEU A 34 4.46 3.25 15.66
N ASN A 35 3.59 4.10 16.18
CA ASN A 35 3.49 4.39 17.61
C ASN A 35 2.09 3.97 18.13
N SER A 36 1.89 4.04 19.44
CA SER A 36 0.64 3.62 20.11
C SER A 36 -0.62 4.37 19.64
N GLU A 37 -0.48 5.53 18.98
CA GLU A 37 -1.59 6.34 18.47
C GLU A 37 -1.88 6.06 16.98
N CYS A 38 -1.03 5.29 16.30
CA CYS A 38 -1.04 5.09 14.86
C CYS A 38 -1.96 3.95 14.37
N HIS A 39 -2.63 3.23 15.28
CA HIS A 39 -3.36 2.01 14.91
C HIS A 39 -4.47 2.26 13.87
N CYS A 40 -5.18 3.39 13.93
CA CYS A 40 -6.24 3.71 12.98
C CYS A 40 -5.72 4.22 11.64
N THR A 41 -4.58 4.91 11.63
CA THR A 41 -3.99 5.52 10.43
C THR A 41 -3.18 4.52 9.60
N ALA A 42 -2.67 3.45 10.23
CA ALA A 42 -1.94 2.36 9.58
C ALA A 42 -2.81 1.16 9.16
N ARG A 43 -4.12 1.17 9.48
CA ARG A 43 -5.05 0.07 9.17
C ARG A 43 -5.55 0.17 7.73
N TRP A 44 -5.40 -0.92 7.00
CA TRP A 44 -5.90 -1.07 5.63
C TRP A 44 -6.72 -2.36 5.51
N THR A 45 -8.00 -2.23 5.19
CA THR A 45 -8.89 -3.35 4.91
C THR A 45 -8.70 -3.79 3.45
N CYS A 46 -8.34 -5.05 3.26
CA CYS A 46 -8.26 -5.66 1.94
C CYS A 46 -9.66 -5.94 1.41
N SER A 47 -9.96 -5.47 0.21
CA SER A 47 -11.18 -5.76 -0.54
C SER A 47 -10.82 -6.36 -1.89
N GLU A 48 -11.78 -6.97 -2.57
CA GLU A 48 -11.62 -7.44 -3.95
C GLU A 48 -12.74 -6.89 -4.84
N ARG A 49 -12.39 -6.52 -6.07
CA ARG A 49 -13.33 -6.16 -7.12
C ARG A 49 -12.70 -6.48 -8.47
N ASP A 50 -13.43 -7.17 -9.34
CA ASP A 50 -12.97 -7.53 -10.70
C ASP A 50 -11.61 -8.24 -10.73
N GLY A 51 -11.31 -9.05 -9.71
CA GLY A 51 -10.03 -9.74 -9.52
C GLY A 51 -8.87 -8.86 -9.04
N TRP A 52 -9.12 -7.57 -8.78
CA TRP A 52 -8.15 -6.64 -8.21
C TRP A 52 -8.33 -6.51 -6.70
N LEU A 53 -7.22 -6.49 -5.97
CA LEU A 53 -7.25 -6.14 -4.56
C LEU A 53 -7.28 -4.62 -4.38
N GLY A 54 -8.05 -4.17 -3.40
CA GLY A 54 -8.03 -2.80 -2.91
C GLY A 54 -7.59 -2.78 -1.45
N PHE A 55 -6.82 -1.78 -1.05
CA PHE A 55 -6.47 -1.55 0.35
C PHE A 55 -7.15 -0.27 0.83
N ARG A 56 -8.29 -0.43 1.51
CA ARG A 56 -9.16 0.66 1.97
C ARG A 56 -8.78 1.10 3.37
N ASN A 57 -8.60 2.39 3.61
CA ASN A 57 -8.55 2.91 4.96
C ASN A 57 -9.97 2.95 5.55
N PRO A 58 -10.25 2.30 6.69
CA PRO A 58 -11.62 2.19 7.20
C PRO A 58 -12.21 3.52 7.67
N VAL A 59 -11.37 4.48 8.08
CA VAL A 59 -11.81 5.78 8.62
C VAL A 59 -12.22 6.74 7.50
N SER A 60 -11.33 6.95 6.53
CA SER A 60 -11.60 7.87 5.39
C SER A 60 -12.44 7.22 4.29
N GLY A 61 -12.42 5.89 4.23
CA GLY A 61 -13.11 5.12 3.23
C GLY A 61 -12.49 5.08 1.83
N THR A 62 -11.31 5.68 1.67
CA THR A 62 -10.54 5.72 0.44
C THR A 62 -9.54 4.58 0.35
N TYR A 63 -8.97 4.36 -0.84
CA TYR A 63 -8.07 3.27 -1.16
C TYR A 63 -6.66 3.75 -1.49
N LEU A 64 -5.65 2.92 -1.27
CA LEU A 64 -4.34 3.12 -1.87
C LEU A 64 -4.42 3.00 -3.40
N GLY A 65 -3.89 3.98 -4.11
CA GLY A 65 -3.81 3.95 -5.58
C GLY A 65 -2.91 5.05 -6.13
N ILE A 66 -2.76 5.12 -7.45
CA ILE A 66 -2.01 6.21 -8.09
C ILE A 66 -2.91 7.45 -8.15
N GLY A 67 -2.40 8.58 -7.67
CA GLY A 67 -3.12 9.86 -7.69
C GLY A 67 -3.48 10.29 -9.11
N THR A 68 -4.71 10.75 -9.32
CA THR A 68 -5.27 11.10 -10.64
C THR A 68 -4.59 12.30 -11.29
N SER A 69 -4.06 13.22 -10.49
CA SER A 69 -3.27 14.39 -10.93
C SER A 69 -1.76 14.09 -11.02
N SER A 70 -1.34 12.88 -10.60
CA SER A 70 0.08 12.57 -10.45
C SER A 70 0.70 12.19 -11.81
N SER A 71 1.20 13.20 -12.53
CA SER A 71 2.21 12.98 -13.58
C SER A 71 3.48 12.30 -13.05
N LYS A 72 3.62 12.19 -11.72
CA LYS A 72 4.78 11.66 -10.99
C LYS A 72 4.59 10.25 -10.42
N GLY A 73 3.43 9.62 -10.63
CA GLY A 73 3.16 8.26 -10.14
C GLY A 73 3.18 8.13 -8.62
N THR A 74 2.81 9.17 -7.88
CA THR A 74 2.74 9.12 -6.41
C THR A 74 1.59 8.20 -5.99
N ILE A 75 1.80 7.39 -4.95
CA ILE A 75 0.71 6.64 -4.32
C ILE A 75 0.00 7.56 -3.33
N GLU A 76 -1.31 7.66 -3.50
CA GLU A 76 -2.20 8.54 -2.76
C GLU A 76 -3.45 7.77 -2.30
N VAL A 77 -4.35 8.49 -1.63
CA VAL A 77 -5.71 8.02 -1.41
C VAL A 77 -6.58 8.37 -2.61
N VAL A 78 -7.36 7.40 -3.08
CA VAL A 78 -8.25 7.51 -4.22
C VAL A 78 -9.60 6.87 -3.90
N ASP A 79 -10.64 7.21 -4.66
CA ASP A 79 -11.97 6.59 -4.51
C ASP A 79 -11.93 5.09 -4.82
N GLN A 80 -10.97 4.67 -5.63
CA GLN A 80 -10.82 3.31 -6.10
C GLN A 80 -9.36 2.98 -6.39
N GLY A 81 -8.84 1.94 -5.73
CA GLY A 81 -7.48 1.44 -5.93
C GLY A 81 -7.48 0.00 -6.45
N ASP A 82 -6.68 -0.25 -7.49
CA ASP A 82 -6.48 -1.56 -8.09
C ASP A 82 -5.02 -2.00 -7.87
N ILE A 83 -4.83 -3.01 -7.02
CA ILE A 83 -3.51 -3.52 -6.62
C ILE A 83 -3.46 -5.04 -6.84
N CYS A 84 -2.38 -5.49 -7.46
CA CYS A 84 -1.96 -6.87 -7.49
C CYS A 84 -0.83 -7.06 -6.47
N VAL A 85 -0.87 -8.16 -5.71
CA VAL A 85 0.18 -8.50 -4.75
C VAL A 85 0.89 -9.75 -5.23
N ARG A 86 2.23 -9.69 -5.34
CA ARG A 86 3.06 -10.84 -5.74
C ARG A 86 4.01 -11.23 -4.63
N LYS A 87 4.09 -12.51 -4.27
CA LYS A 87 5.07 -12.99 -3.29
C LYS A 87 6.49 -12.77 -3.83
N HIS A 88 7.38 -12.24 -3.00
CA HIS A 88 8.79 -12.12 -3.31
C HIS A 88 9.52 -13.43 -2.97
N PRO A 89 10.44 -13.93 -3.81
CA PRO A 89 11.18 -15.18 -3.54
C PRO A 89 11.87 -15.20 -2.17
N ASP A 90 12.44 -14.07 -1.75
CA ASP A 90 13.11 -13.92 -0.45
C ASP A 90 12.15 -13.59 0.71
N GLY A 91 10.84 -13.81 0.54
CA GLY A 91 9.79 -13.49 1.51
C GLY A 91 9.33 -12.03 1.47
N GLY A 92 8.13 -11.78 2.01
CA GLY A 92 7.38 -10.54 1.77
C GLY A 92 6.71 -10.51 0.39
N TYR A 93 6.28 -9.32 -0.03
CA TYR A 93 5.49 -9.12 -1.24
C TYR A 93 5.89 -7.86 -1.99
N ILE A 94 5.74 -7.90 -3.32
CA ILE A 94 5.75 -6.71 -4.17
C ILE A 94 4.29 -6.28 -4.37
N LEU A 95 4.01 -5.02 -4.11
CA LEU A 95 2.74 -4.40 -4.48
C LEU A 95 2.86 -3.83 -5.88
N LEU A 96 1.88 -4.14 -6.73
CA LEU A 96 1.77 -3.64 -8.08
C LEU A 96 0.49 -2.85 -8.19
N VAL A 97 0.58 -1.55 -8.43
CA VAL A 97 -0.58 -0.70 -8.66
C VAL A 97 -0.85 -0.59 -10.16
N LYS A 98 -2.12 -0.66 -10.54
CA LYS A 98 -2.54 -0.50 -11.92
C LYS A 98 -2.44 0.98 -12.34
N GLN A 99 -1.82 1.23 -13.49
CA GLN A 99 -1.84 2.52 -14.17
C GLN A 99 -2.20 2.29 -15.63
N ARG A 100 -3.43 2.64 -16.02
CA ARG A 100 -3.97 2.33 -17.36
C ARG A 100 -3.78 0.83 -17.65
N ASP A 101 -2.92 0.50 -18.62
CA ASP A 101 -2.65 -0.87 -19.09
C ASP A 101 -1.39 -1.49 -18.45
N SER A 102 -0.73 -0.77 -17.54
CA SER A 102 0.53 -1.19 -16.91
C SER A 102 0.35 -1.52 -15.43
N LEU A 103 1.23 -2.39 -14.94
CA LEU A 103 1.41 -2.67 -13.52
C LEU A 103 2.73 -2.11 -13.03
N LEU A 104 2.68 -1.12 -12.15
CA LEU A 104 3.84 -0.46 -11.59
C LEU A 104 4.10 -0.93 -10.17
N LYS A 105 5.35 -1.18 -9.83
CA LYS A 105 5.73 -1.58 -8.47
C LYS A 105 5.64 -0.38 -7.54
N VAL A 106 5.12 -0.61 -6.34
CA VAL A 106 5.15 0.40 -5.27
C VAL A 106 6.52 0.37 -4.60
N ASP A 107 7.18 1.52 -4.59
CA ASP A 107 8.49 1.77 -4.03
C ASP A 107 8.44 2.97 -3.07
N VAL A 108 9.55 3.24 -2.37
CA VAL A 108 9.69 4.37 -1.45
C VAL A 108 10.79 5.28 -1.97
N ASN A 109 10.51 6.58 -2.11
CA ASN A 109 11.52 7.55 -2.51
C ASN A 109 12.31 8.08 -1.30
N TYR A 110 13.33 8.92 -1.54
CA TYR A 110 14.17 9.49 -0.47
C TYR A 110 13.42 10.41 0.51
N ALA A 111 12.20 10.83 0.18
CA ALA A 111 11.35 11.66 1.04
C ALA A 111 10.31 10.82 1.82
N ASP A 112 10.47 9.49 1.85
CA ASP A 112 9.54 8.55 2.51
C ASP A 112 8.10 8.56 1.95
N THR A 113 7.96 9.06 0.73
CA THR A 113 6.72 9.02 -0.03
C THR A 113 6.69 7.76 -0.89
N LEU A 114 5.51 7.15 -0.96
CA LEU A 114 5.28 6.00 -1.82
C LEU A 114 5.14 6.44 -3.29
N VAL A 115 5.82 5.73 -4.18
CA VAL A 115 5.81 6.02 -5.61
C VAL A 115 5.63 4.74 -6.42
N ALA A 116 5.00 4.86 -7.58
CA ALA A 116 4.88 3.83 -8.59
C ALA A 116 6.11 3.86 -9.49
N SER A 117 6.72 2.70 -9.74
CA SER A 117 7.93 2.57 -10.56
C SER A 117 7.88 1.33 -11.42
N GLU A 118 8.29 1.45 -12.68
CA GLU A 118 8.49 0.29 -13.55
C GLU A 118 9.71 -0.53 -13.12
N ARG A 119 10.77 0.17 -12.68
CA ARG A 119 12.10 -0.41 -12.44
C ARG A 119 12.26 -0.90 -11.02
N ARG A 120 12.06 -0.01 -10.04
CA ARG A 120 12.28 -0.30 -8.62
C ARG A 120 11.01 -0.79 -7.96
N GLY A 121 11.14 -1.54 -6.87
CA GLY A 121 9.99 -1.99 -6.09
C GLY A 121 10.45 -2.36 -4.68
N ALA A 122 9.76 -1.81 -3.69
CA ALA A 122 10.01 -2.15 -2.31
C ALA A 122 9.37 -3.50 -1.97
N VAL A 123 9.93 -4.19 -0.98
CA VAL A 123 9.33 -5.41 -0.43
C VAL A 123 8.49 -5.04 0.79
N TRP A 124 7.26 -5.54 0.81
CA TRP A 124 6.25 -5.22 1.80
C TRP A 124 5.88 -6.45 2.62
N MET A 125 5.56 -6.25 3.89
CA MET A 125 5.17 -7.27 4.84
C MET A 125 3.77 -6.96 5.35
N PHE A 126 2.88 -7.95 5.33
CA PHE A 126 1.54 -7.83 5.88
C PHE A 126 1.50 -8.37 7.31
N SER A 127 0.81 -7.67 8.19
CA SER A 127 0.51 -8.12 9.55
C SER A 127 -0.98 -7.93 9.80
N GLU A 128 -1.71 -9.02 9.95
CA GLU A 128 -3.16 -9.01 10.20
C GLU A 128 -3.49 -8.37 11.57
N ILE A 129 -4.61 -7.64 11.64
CA ILE A 129 -5.07 -6.86 12.79
C ILE A 129 -6.60 -6.87 12.96
#